data_AF-A0A2V6F348-F1
#
_entry.id   AF-A0A2V6F348-F1
#
_cell.length_a   1.000
_cell.length_b   1.000
_cell.length_c   1.000
_cell.angle_alpha   90.00
_cell.angle_beta   90.00
_cell.angle_gamma   90.00
#
_symmetry.space_group_name_H-M   'P 1'
#
loop_
_entity.id
_entity.type
_entity.pdbx_description
1 polymer ?
#
loop_
_entity_poly.entity_id
_entity_poly.type
_entity_poly.pdbx_seq_one_letter_code
_entity_poly.pdbx_strand_id
1 'polypeptide(L)'
;MLKPEDRDQMYITQDGFLREHGEVDMVYWNDGKGHFTLLSWTDGRFMDERGRPLAGPPRDWGFSVMLRDIDGDGVPDIYVCNDFWSPDRIWLNDGKGKFRALARTALPDTSSFSMGVDFADINRDGFDD
;
A
#
# COMPACT_ATOMS: atom_id res chain seq x y z
N MET A 1 15.50 5.57 27.15
CA MET A 1 15.25 6.63 26.15
C MET A 1 15.92 6.20 24.86
N LEU A 2 15.25 6.31 23.70
CA LEU A 2 15.84 5.96 22.41
C LEU A 2 17.00 6.90 22.05
N LYS A 3 18.07 6.33 21.51
CA LYS A 3 19.20 7.11 21.00
C LYS A 3 18.73 7.95 19.81
N PRO A 4 19.30 9.14 19.57
CA PRO A 4 18.87 10.02 18.47
C PRO A 4 18.85 9.32 17.10
N GLU A 5 19.83 8.46 16.83
CA GLU A 5 19.98 7.71 15.59
C GLU A 5 18.84 6.72 15.33
N ASP A 6 18.19 6.20 16.38
CA ASP A 6 17.16 5.17 16.24
C ASP A 6 15.75 5.77 16.03
N ARG A 7 15.58 7.09 16.15
CA ARG A 7 14.25 7.73 16.23
C ARG A 7 13.49 7.83 14.92
N ASP A 8 14.17 7.64 13.78
CA ASP A 8 13.50 7.57 12.47
C ASP A 8 12.88 6.19 12.22
N GLN A 9 13.49 5.15 12.78
CA GLN A 9 13.13 3.76 12.54
C GLN A 9 12.39 3.13 13.71
N MET A 10 12.52 3.67 14.93
CA MET A 10 11.91 3.11 16.13
C MET A 10 11.18 4.16 16.96
N TYR A 11 10.12 3.72 17.63
CA TYR A 11 9.32 4.53 18.54
C TYR A 11 8.86 3.71 19.75
N ILE A 12 8.57 4.40 20.86
CA ILE A 12 8.00 3.78 22.06
C ILE A 12 6.51 4.08 22.06
N THR A 13 5.68 3.04 22.14
CA THR A 13 4.22 3.16 22.24
C THR A 13 3.81 3.69 23.61
N GLN A 14 2.55 4.14 23.74
CA GLN A 14 2.05 4.71 25.01
C GLN A 14 2.08 3.72 26.19
N ASP A 15 1.98 2.42 25.90
CA ASP A 15 2.09 1.31 26.84
C ASP A 15 3.54 0.84 27.10
N GLY A 16 4.52 1.54 26.52
CA GLY A 16 5.94 1.36 26.82
C GLY A 16 6.68 0.30 25.99
N PHE A 17 6.05 -0.27 24.97
CA PHE A 17 6.72 -1.20 24.05
C PHE A 17 7.56 -0.44 23.03
N LEU A 18 8.73 -0.99 22.71
CA LEU A 18 9.52 -0.55 21.56
C LEU A 18 8.93 -1.16 20.29
N ARG A 19 8.67 -0.33 19.29
CA ARG A 19 8.28 -0.73 17.95
C ARG A 19 9.19 -0.11 16.91
N GLU A 20 9.35 -0.82 15.80
CA GLU A 20 10.02 -0.32 14.61
C GLU A 20 8.98 0.28 13.65
N HIS A 21 9.40 1.03 12.65
CA HIS A 21 8.61 1.39 11.47
C HIS A 21 8.93 0.43 10.33
N GLY A 22 7.98 0.20 9.44
CA GLY A 22 8.28 -0.46 8.18
C GLY A 22 9.17 0.43 7.31
N GLU A 23 9.84 -0.19 6.34
CA GLU A 23 10.54 0.55 5.30
C GLU A 23 9.55 1.11 4.29
N VAL A 24 9.98 2.15 3.57
CA VAL A 24 9.14 2.78 2.55
C VAL A 24 9.19 1.95 1.28
N ASP A 25 8.03 1.51 0.80
CA ASP A 25 7.90 0.90 -0.53
C ASP A 25 8.30 1.89 -1.63
N MET A 26 8.93 1.38 -2.69
CA MET A 26 9.29 2.18 -3.87
C MET A 26 8.44 1.79 -5.07
N VAL A 27 7.73 2.77 -5.63
CA VAL A 27 6.90 2.58 -6.83
C VAL A 27 7.60 3.17 -8.03
N TYR A 28 7.81 2.36 -9.07
CA TYR A 28 8.43 2.78 -10.31
C TYR A 28 7.41 2.77 -11.45
N TRP A 29 7.34 3.87 -12.19
CA TRP A 29 6.56 3.96 -13.42
C TRP A 29 7.42 3.54 -14.62
N ASN A 30 6.95 2.53 -15.36
CA ASN A 30 7.56 2.13 -16.62
C ASN A 30 6.89 2.87 -17.78
N ASP A 31 7.68 3.54 -18.62
CA ASP A 31 7.19 4.23 -19.82
C ASP A 31 6.85 3.29 -20.99
N GLY A 32 6.95 1.97 -20.79
CA GLY A 32 6.73 0.93 -21.79
C GLY A 32 7.93 0.70 -22.71
N LYS A 33 9.02 1.46 -22.54
CA LYS A 33 10.28 1.35 -23.29
C LYS A 33 11.42 0.84 -22.41
N GLY A 34 11.10 0.40 -21.20
CA GLY A 34 12.08 -0.07 -20.22
C GLY A 34 12.75 1.04 -19.43
N HIS A 35 12.22 2.27 -19.46
CA HIS A 35 12.65 3.33 -18.55
C HIS A 35 11.73 3.39 -17.34
N PHE A 36 12.35 3.31 -16.16
CA PHE A 36 11.65 3.29 -14.89
C PHE A 36 11.93 4.60 -14.14
N THR A 37 10.86 5.30 -13.76
CA THR A 37 10.95 6.53 -12.96
C THR A 37 10.38 6.27 -11.58
N LEU A 38 11.17 6.54 -10.54
CA LEU A 38 10.69 6.50 -9.16
C LEU A 38 9.58 7.54 -8.98
N LEU A 39 8.43 7.12 -8.48
CA LEU A 39 7.32 8.00 -8.14
C LEU A 39 7.49 8.54 -6.72
N SER A 40 7.09 9.79 -6.52
CA SER A 40 7.01 10.39 -5.19
C SER A 40 5.68 10.03 -4.52
N TRP A 41 5.74 9.65 -3.25
CA TRP A 41 4.54 9.46 -2.43
C TRP A 41 3.82 10.76 -2.10
N THR A 42 4.49 11.92 -2.21
CA THR A 42 4.02 13.19 -1.62
C THR A 42 3.79 14.30 -2.65
N ASP A 43 3.92 14.03 -3.94
CA ASP A 43 3.71 15.02 -5.01
C ASP A 43 2.23 15.17 -5.44
N GLY A 44 1.32 14.50 -4.74
CA GLY A 44 -0.12 14.49 -5.04
C GLY A 44 -0.57 13.38 -5.98
N ARG A 45 0.34 12.48 -6.41
CA ARG A 45 -0.04 11.23 -7.09
C ARG A 45 -0.71 10.26 -6.14
N PHE A 46 -0.22 10.13 -4.92
CA PHE A 46 -0.81 9.26 -3.90
C PHE A 46 -1.66 10.08 -2.92
N MET A 47 -2.87 9.59 -2.67
CA MET A 47 -3.86 10.22 -1.81
C MET A 47 -4.34 9.26 -0.72
N ASP A 48 -4.69 9.82 0.43
CA ASP A 48 -5.37 9.07 1.49
C ASP A 48 -6.81 8.70 1.11
N GLU A 49 -7.46 7.96 2.00
CA GLU A 49 -8.84 7.46 1.84
C GLU A 49 -9.87 8.59 1.62
N ARG A 50 -9.53 9.83 2.00
CA ARG A 50 -10.36 11.03 1.88
C ARG A 50 -9.98 11.88 0.65
N GLY A 51 -9.07 11.40 -0.20
CA GLY A 51 -8.62 12.09 -1.41
C GLY A 51 -7.64 13.24 -1.15
N ARG A 52 -6.97 13.27 0.01
CA ARG A 52 -5.95 14.29 0.33
C ARG A 52 -4.56 13.74 -0.01
N PRO A 53 -3.65 14.53 -0.59
CA PRO A 53 -2.27 14.11 -0.80
C PRO A 53 -1.62 13.58 0.47
N LEU A 54 -0.82 12.52 0.36
CA LEU A 54 -0.08 12.00 1.51
C LEU A 54 0.94 13.04 2.00
N ALA A 55 1.03 13.18 3.32
CA ALA A 55 2.03 14.06 3.96
C ALA A 55 3.42 13.41 4.03
N GLY A 56 3.50 12.09 3.88
CA GLY A 56 4.71 11.30 3.90
C GLY A 56 4.46 9.91 3.33
N PRO A 57 5.52 9.18 2.95
CA PRO A 57 5.38 7.81 2.49
C PRO A 57 4.80 6.92 3.60
N PRO A 58 3.98 5.91 3.26
CA PRO A 58 3.66 4.83 4.17
C PRO A 58 4.93 4.10 4.61
N ARG A 59 4.97 3.67 5.86
CA ARG A 59 6.08 2.94 6.48
C ARG A 59 5.53 1.65 7.08
N ASP A 60 5.27 0.70 6.20
CA ASP A 60 4.60 -0.57 6.49
C ASP A 60 5.53 -1.75 6.19
N TRP A 61 5.24 -2.93 6.75
CA TRP A 61 6.02 -4.14 6.49
C TRP A 61 5.48 -4.83 5.25
N GLY A 62 5.71 -4.22 4.09
CA GLY A 62 5.30 -4.75 2.80
C GLY A 62 5.99 -6.08 2.50
N PHE A 63 5.20 -7.09 2.12
CA PHE A 63 5.71 -8.44 1.84
C PHE A 63 5.44 -8.88 0.40
N SER A 64 4.21 -8.70 -0.08
CA SER A 64 3.85 -9.00 -1.47
C SER A 64 3.01 -7.89 -2.08
N VAL A 65 3.11 -7.73 -3.40
CA VAL A 65 2.31 -6.78 -4.17
C VAL A 65 1.63 -7.50 -5.33
N MET A 66 0.37 -7.17 -5.57
CA MET A 66 -0.38 -7.58 -6.75
C MET A 66 -0.92 -6.36 -7.49
N LEU A 67 -0.85 -6.39 -8.82
CA LEU A 67 -1.53 -5.44 -9.69
C LEU A 67 -2.76 -6.11 -10.30
N ARG A 68 -3.94 -5.56 -10.04
CA ARG A 68 -5.23 -6.09 -10.55
C ARG A 68 -6.25 -4.97 -10.68
N ASP A 69 -7.19 -5.10 -11.60
CA ASP A 69 -8.36 -4.22 -11.68
C ASP A 69 -9.34 -4.61 -10.57
N ILE A 70 -9.26 -3.93 -9.41
CA ILE A 70 -9.98 -4.32 -8.19
C ILE A 70 -11.38 -3.68 -8.17
N ASP A 71 -11.54 -2.49 -8.75
CA ASP A 71 -12.83 -1.80 -8.81
C ASP A 71 -13.59 -1.97 -10.14
N GLY A 72 -13.01 -2.67 -11.11
CA GLY A 72 -13.64 -3.08 -12.36
C GLY A 72 -13.73 -1.96 -13.40
N ASP A 73 -12.87 -0.94 -13.30
CA ASP A 73 -12.87 0.21 -14.21
C ASP A 73 -12.00 0.00 -15.46
N GLY A 74 -11.30 -1.14 -15.54
CA GLY A 74 -10.43 -1.53 -16.64
C GLY A 74 -8.99 -1.04 -16.52
N VAL A 75 -8.59 -0.43 -15.38
CA VAL A 75 -7.19 -0.06 -15.11
C VAL A 75 -6.61 -0.85 -13.92
N PRO A 76 -5.30 -1.16 -13.94
CA PRO A 76 -4.69 -1.86 -12.81
C PRO A 76 -4.56 -0.98 -11.56
N ASP A 77 -5.06 -1.49 -10.44
CA ASP A 77 -4.87 -1.04 -9.07
C ASP A 77 -3.69 -1.77 -8.40
N ILE A 78 -3.35 -1.37 -7.17
CA ILE A 78 -2.27 -1.98 -6.39
C ILE A 78 -2.86 -2.55 -5.09
N TYR A 79 -2.64 -3.82 -4.83
CA TYR A 79 -2.81 -4.44 -3.50
C TYR A 79 -1.43 -4.74 -2.90
N VAL A 80 -1.16 -4.25 -1.70
CA VAL A 80 0.04 -4.56 -0.91
C VAL A 80 -0.35 -5.31 0.35
N CYS A 81 0.18 -6.52 0.49
CA CYS A 81 0.09 -7.32 1.70
C CYS A 81 1.13 -6.87 2.70
N ASN A 82 0.71 -6.62 3.94
CA ASN A 82 1.57 -6.15 5.01
C ASN A 82 1.59 -7.10 6.21
N ASP A 83 2.69 -7.07 6.95
CA ASP A 83 2.88 -7.79 8.20
C ASP A 83 2.65 -6.90 9.45
N PHE A 84 2.51 -7.59 10.58
CA PHE A 84 2.38 -7.09 11.94
C PHE A 84 1.14 -6.20 12.17
N TRP A 85 1.37 -4.93 12.51
CA TRP A 85 0.32 -3.95 12.85
C TRP A 85 0.05 -2.99 11.69
N SER A 86 0.69 -3.18 10.54
CA SER A 86 0.37 -2.46 9.32
C SER A 86 -0.81 -3.15 8.63
N PRO A 87 -1.86 -2.40 8.25
CA PRO A 87 -2.93 -2.99 7.45
C PRO A 87 -2.41 -3.34 6.05
N ASP A 88 -3.08 -4.24 5.35
CA ASP A 88 -2.97 -4.29 3.90
C ASP A 88 -3.37 -2.93 3.28
N ARG A 89 -2.77 -2.59 2.14
CA ARG A 89 -3.05 -1.34 1.43
C ARG A 89 -3.51 -1.62 0.02
N ILE A 90 -4.67 -1.07 -0.30
CA ILE A 90 -5.18 -1.05 -1.67
C ILE A 90 -5.13 0.38 -2.19
N TRP A 91 -4.59 0.58 -3.38
CA TRP A 91 -4.52 1.86 -4.06
C TRP A 91 -5.26 1.79 -5.38
N LEU A 92 -6.39 2.51 -5.47
CA LEU A 92 -7.18 2.62 -6.68
C LEU A 92 -6.55 3.62 -7.65
N ASN A 93 -6.30 3.21 -8.88
CA ASN A 93 -5.68 4.00 -9.93
C ASN A 93 -6.75 4.71 -10.77
N ASP A 94 -6.56 5.99 -11.08
CA ASP A 94 -7.48 6.73 -11.97
C ASP A 94 -7.18 6.57 -13.48
N GLY A 95 -6.28 5.66 -13.82
CA GLY A 95 -5.76 5.44 -15.17
C GLY A 95 -4.80 6.52 -15.68
N LYS A 96 -4.55 7.57 -14.88
CA LYS A 96 -3.68 8.72 -15.23
C LYS A 96 -2.48 8.81 -14.30
N GLY A 97 -2.23 7.76 -13.52
CA GLY A 97 -1.12 7.68 -12.58
C GLY A 97 -1.37 8.43 -11.29
N LYS A 98 -2.64 8.62 -10.89
CA LYS A 98 -3.00 8.99 -9.52
C LYS A 98 -3.64 7.82 -8.82
N PHE A 99 -3.29 7.66 -7.56
CA PHE A 99 -3.62 6.53 -6.72
C PHE A 99 -4.31 7.02 -5.45
N ARG A 100 -5.48 6.49 -5.14
CA ARG A 100 -6.21 6.80 -3.89
C ARG A 100 -6.26 5.56 -3.03
N ALA A 101 -5.87 5.69 -1.76
CA ALA A 101 -6.02 4.60 -0.80
C ALA A 101 -7.50 4.21 -0.69
N LEU A 102 -7.79 2.92 -0.79
CA LEU A 102 -9.09 2.37 -0.46
C LEU A 102 -9.30 2.45 1.06
N ALA A 103 -10.56 2.63 1.47
CA ALA A 103 -10.88 2.68 2.89
C ALA A 103 -10.49 1.37 3.57
N ARG A 104 -9.91 1.43 4.77
CA ARG A 104 -9.52 0.23 5.53
C ARG A 104 -10.68 -0.71 5.83
N THR A 105 -11.90 -0.16 5.87
CA THR A 105 -13.14 -0.91 6.10
C THR A 105 -13.71 -1.53 4.83
N ALA A 106 -13.04 -1.41 3.69
CA ALA A 106 -13.49 -2.01 2.43
C ALA A 106 -13.30 -3.53 2.44
N LEU A 107 -12.30 -4.03 3.17
CA LEU A 107 -12.15 -5.44 3.47
C LEU A 107 -12.76 -5.73 4.85
N PRO A 108 -13.48 -6.85 5.01
CA PRO A 108 -14.06 -7.23 6.30
C PRO A 108 -12.99 -7.57 7.33
N ASP A 109 -11.86 -8.13 6.89
CA ASP A 109 -10.69 -8.42 7.73
C ASP A 109 -9.41 -8.46 6.87
N THR A 110 -8.27 -8.24 7.51
CA THR A 110 -6.93 -8.36 6.89
C THR A 110 -6.02 -9.13 7.84
N SER A 111 -5.24 -10.06 7.31
CA SER A 111 -4.26 -10.80 8.12
C SER A 111 -3.25 -9.85 8.75
N SER A 112 -2.88 -10.10 10.02
CA SER A 112 -1.71 -9.44 10.63
C SER A 112 -0.38 -9.99 10.10
N PHE A 113 -0.41 -11.01 9.25
CA PHE A 113 0.76 -11.61 8.61
C PHE A 113 0.40 -11.95 7.16
N SER A 114 0.18 -10.92 6.34
CA SER A 114 -0.29 -11.08 4.97
C SER A 114 0.90 -11.36 4.07
N MET A 115 1.13 -12.64 3.75
CA MET A 115 2.31 -13.07 2.97
C MET A 115 2.05 -13.22 1.46
N GLY A 116 0.80 -13.09 1.03
CA GLY A 116 0.43 -13.29 -0.37
C GLY A 116 -1.05 -13.02 -0.60
N VAL A 117 -1.37 -12.56 -1.80
CA VAL A 117 -2.72 -12.42 -2.32
C VAL A 117 -2.72 -12.89 -3.77
N ASP A 118 -3.83 -13.47 -4.21
CA ASP A 118 -4.07 -13.83 -5.61
C ASP A 118 -5.52 -13.50 -5.94
N PHE A 119 -5.78 -13.24 -7.22
CA PHE A 119 -7.10 -12.86 -7.73
C PHE A 119 -7.50 -13.82 -8.83
N ALA A 120 -8.70 -14.40 -8.72
CA ALA A 120 -9.22 -15.28 -9.75
C ALA A 120 -10.75 -15.27 -9.75
N ASP A 121 -11.34 -15.44 -10.94
CA ASP A 121 -12.76 -15.75 -11.10
C ASP A 121 -13.03 -17.22 -10.70
N ILE A 122 -13.10 -17.46 -9.38
CA ILE A 122 -13.26 -18.80 -8.81
C ILE A 122 -14.69 -19.28 -9.02
N ASN A 123 -15.65 -18.36 -8.94
CA ASN A 123 -17.07 -18.68 -8.99
C ASN A 123 -17.65 -18.71 -10.45
N ARG A 124 -16.89 -18.20 -11.44
CA ARG A 124 -17.22 -18.11 -12.88
C ARG A 124 -18.33 -17.12 -13.23
N ASP A 125 -18.44 -16.02 -12.50
CA ASP A 125 -19.38 -14.94 -12.80
C ASP A 125 -18.77 -13.83 -13.69
N GLY A 126 -17.47 -13.96 -14.01
CA GLY A 126 -16.74 -13.02 -14.83
C GLY A 126 -16.07 -11.89 -14.05
N PHE A 127 -16.11 -11.94 -12.72
CA PHE A 127 -15.38 -11.03 -11.82
C PHE A 127 -14.35 -11.82 -11.00
N ASP A 128 -13.27 -11.16 -10.60
CA ASP A 128 -12.32 -11.78 -9.69
C ASP A 128 -12.88 -11.81 -8.26
N ASP A 129 -12.61 -12.92 -7.56
CA ASP A 129 -12.84 -13.11 -6.14
C ASP A 129 -11.58 -12.81 -5.30
#